data_AF-A0A7X9JLQ9-F1
#
_entry.id   AF-A0A7X9JLQ9-F1
#
_cell.length_a   1.000
_cell.length_b   1.000
_cell.length_c   1.000
_cell.angle_alpha   90.00
_cell.angle_beta   90.00
_cell.angle_gamma   90.00
#
_symmetry.space_group_name_H-M   'P 1'
#
loop_
_entity.id
_entity.type
_entity.pdbx_description
1 polymer ?
#
loop_
_entity_poly.entity_id
_entity_poly.type
_entity_poly.pdbx_seq_one_letter_code
_entity_poly.pdbx_strand_id
1 'polypeptide(L)'
;MNGGSIMYKKTILSILIIILLIPNILFAQTTNDITLKPGFNFVSFTNLITLTPTELKALNASIEDVFLYSPSAGSFLSASEGTLSSLSAGKGYIIKSNASSDIKISITGNAITTINPLNLKTGFNLVGFSQAPASLTFVKLMTDNSILKCFYKWSPTAGTFIQVIRDESGFITKIDGVDPTIKAG
;
A
#
# COMPACT_ATOMS: atom_id res chain seq x y z
N MET A 1 -3.34 24.18 62.67
CA MET A 1 -2.99 24.31 61.24
C MET A 1 -2.66 22.94 60.64
N ASN A 2 -3.63 22.04 60.42
CA ASN A 2 -3.37 20.69 59.85
C ASN A 2 -4.27 20.33 58.65
N GLY A 3 -5.10 21.24 58.15
CA GLY A 3 -6.03 20.98 57.05
C GLY A 3 -5.39 20.97 55.65
N GLY A 4 -4.29 21.71 55.44
CA GLY A 4 -3.68 21.86 54.11
C GLY A 4 -3.05 20.57 53.57
N SER A 5 -2.24 19.89 54.38
CA SER A 5 -1.47 18.70 53.95
C SER A 5 -2.36 17.53 53.49
N ILE A 6 -3.51 17.32 54.15
CA ILE A 6 -4.46 16.26 53.80
C ILE A 6 -5.21 16.60 52.50
N MET A 7 -5.52 17.88 52.28
CA MET A 7 -6.19 18.34 51.06
C MET A 7 -5.28 18.18 49.84
N TYR A 8 -4.00 18.56 49.93
CA TYR A 8 -3.03 18.36 48.83
C TYR A 8 -2.84 16.89 48.45
N LYS A 9 -2.79 15.97 49.43
CA LYS A 9 -2.69 14.52 49.16
C LYS A 9 -3.92 13.96 48.46
N LYS A 10 -5.12 14.41 48.84
CA LYS A 10 -6.38 13.99 48.18
C LYS A 10 -6.48 14.53 46.76
N THR A 11 -6.07 15.79 46.54
CA THR A 11 -6.07 16.39 45.19
C THR A 11 -5.07 15.69 44.25
N ILE A 12 -3.87 15.35 44.75
CA ILE A 12 -2.87 14.60 43.97
C ILE A 12 -3.40 13.20 43.61
N LEU A 13 -4.04 12.51 44.56
CA LEU A 13 -4.62 11.19 44.31
C LEU A 13 -5.75 11.24 43.27
N SER A 14 -6.62 12.25 43.34
CA SER A 14 -7.69 12.45 42.36
C SER A 14 -7.16 12.74 40.95
N ILE A 15 -6.08 13.54 40.83
CA ILE A 15 -5.44 13.81 39.52
C ILE A 15 -4.82 12.53 38.95
N LEU A 16 -4.15 11.74 39.79
CA LEU A 16 -3.56 10.47 39.35
C LEU A 16 -4.61 9.48 38.86
N ILE A 17 -5.77 9.39 39.54
CA ILE A 17 -6.89 8.55 39.13
C ILE A 17 -7.49 9.02 37.80
N ILE A 18 -7.61 10.34 37.58
CA ILE A 18 -8.11 10.91 36.33
C ILE A 18 -7.17 10.61 35.16
N ILE A 19 -5.85 10.66 35.37
CA ILE A 19 -4.84 10.31 34.34
C ILE A 19 -4.93 8.82 33.96
N LEU A 20 -5.21 7.94 34.93
CA LEU A 20 -5.38 6.50 34.70
C LEU A 20 -6.70 6.13 34.02
N LEU A 21 -7.69 7.03 34.06
CA LEU A 21 -9.01 6.84 33.44
C LEU A 21 -9.08 7.36 32.00
N ILE A 22 -7.98 7.90 31.45
CA ILE A 22 -7.92 8.26 30.02
C ILE A 22 -7.90 6.96 29.23
N PRO A 23 -8.97 6.61 28.47
CA PRO A 23 -8.96 5.39 27.69
C PRO A 23 -7.87 5.52 26.62
N ASN A 24 -6.88 4.63 26.64
CA ASN A 24 -6.01 4.42 25.51
C ASN A 24 -6.89 3.89 24.38
N ILE A 25 -7.25 4.73 23.41
CA ILE A 25 -7.93 4.30 22.19
C ILE A 25 -6.92 3.46 21.40
N LEU A 26 -6.90 2.16 21.65
CA LEU A 26 -6.14 1.20 20.86
C LEU A 26 -6.95 0.89 19.61
N PHE A 27 -6.50 1.40 18.46
CA PHE A 27 -7.00 0.93 17.18
C PHE A 27 -6.53 -0.51 16.96
N ALA A 28 -7.43 -1.40 16.57
CA ALA A 28 -7.06 -2.76 16.19
C ALA A 28 -6.10 -2.69 14.99
N GLN A 29 -4.85 -3.04 15.22
CA GLN A 29 -3.85 -3.14 14.16
C GLN A 29 -4.04 -4.45 13.40
N THR A 30 -3.97 -4.36 12.08
CA THR A 30 -3.98 -5.51 11.18
C THR A 30 -2.59 -5.71 10.61
N THR A 31 -2.23 -6.97 10.37
CA THR A 31 -0.96 -7.32 9.73
C THR A 31 -1.20 -7.58 8.25
N ASN A 32 -0.42 -6.92 7.40
CA ASN A 32 -0.32 -7.21 5.98
C ASN A 32 0.96 -8.00 5.75
N ASP A 33 0.79 -9.30 5.57
CA ASP A 33 1.88 -10.19 5.21
C ASP A 33 2.12 -10.15 3.70
N ILE A 34 3.36 -9.88 3.30
CA ILE A 34 3.78 -9.84 1.90
C ILE A 34 4.91 -10.85 1.71
N THR A 35 4.76 -11.74 0.73
CA THR A 35 5.83 -12.63 0.29
C THR A 35 6.57 -11.98 -0.87
N LEU A 36 7.85 -11.68 -0.66
CA LEU A 36 8.74 -11.14 -1.69
C LEU A 36 9.53 -12.28 -2.31
N LYS A 37 9.46 -12.40 -3.63
CA LYS A 37 10.33 -13.25 -4.43
C LYS A 37 11.67 -12.56 -4.71
N PRO A 38 12.72 -13.30 -5.11
CA PRO A 38 13.93 -12.70 -5.67
C PRO A 38 13.59 -11.72 -6.82
N GLY A 39 14.23 -10.54 -6.83
CA GLY A 39 14.01 -9.51 -7.85
C GLY A 39 12.84 -8.58 -7.53
N PHE A 40 12.09 -8.18 -8.56
CA PHE A 40 11.07 -7.13 -8.47
C PHE A 40 9.69 -7.68 -8.09
N ASN A 41 9.09 -7.11 -7.05
CA ASN A 41 7.77 -7.48 -6.55
C ASN A 41 6.83 -6.28 -6.63
N PHE A 42 5.72 -6.43 -7.33
CA PHE A 42 4.68 -5.40 -7.45
C PHE A 42 3.69 -5.58 -6.29
N VAL A 43 3.57 -4.55 -5.45
CA VAL A 43 2.83 -4.63 -4.18
C VAL A 43 2.00 -3.38 -3.92
N SER A 44 0.93 -3.56 -3.16
CA SER A 44 0.15 -2.52 -2.52
C SER A 44 -0.10 -2.89 -1.07
N PHE A 45 -0.28 -1.88 -0.21
CA PHE A 45 -0.57 -2.10 1.20
C PHE A 45 -2.07 -2.20 1.42
N THR A 46 -2.53 -3.23 2.11
CA THR A 46 -3.96 -3.41 2.45
C THR A 46 -4.36 -2.75 3.77
N ASN A 47 -3.38 -2.16 4.47
CA ASN A 47 -3.55 -1.44 5.74
C ASN A 47 -3.03 0.00 5.59
N LEU A 48 -3.47 0.90 6.46
CA LEU A 48 -2.87 2.22 6.63
C LEU A 48 -1.45 2.04 7.18
N ILE A 49 -0.46 2.37 6.35
CA ILE A 49 0.96 2.27 6.68
C ILE A 49 1.47 3.58 7.27
N THR A 50 2.22 3.49 8.36
CA THR A 50 2.94 4.63 8.98
C THR A 50 4.45 4.54 8.80
N LEU A 51 4.95 3.42 8.28
CA LEU A 51 6.37 3.24 7.99
C LEU A 51 6.81 4.23 6.90
N THR A 52 7.96 4.82 7.13
CA THR A 52 8.73 5.51 6.09
C THR A 52 9.35 4.48 5.14
N PRO A 53 9.72 4.90 3.92
CA PRO A 53 10.45 4.03 2.97
C PRO A 53 11.73 3.43 3.57
N THR A 54 12.49 4.21 4.36
CA THR A 54 13.70 3.73 5.05
C THR A 54 13.39 2.68 6.11
N GLU A 55 12.35 2.87 6.91
CA GLU A 55 11.93 1.88 7.91
C GLU A 55 11.41 0.60 7.26
N LEU A 56 10.70 0.70 6.12
CA LEU A 56 10.27 -0.48 5.37
C LEU A 56 11.48 -1.31 4.91
N LYS A 57 12.53 -0.66 4.37
CA LYS A 57 13.78 -1.35 4.02
C LYS A 57 14.44 -2.00 5.23
N ALA A 58 14.38 -1.36 6.39
CA ALA A 58 14.96 -1.88 7.62
C ALA A 58 14.23 -3.12 8.18
N LEU A 59 13.00 -3.43 7.73
CA LEU A 59 12.28 -4.64 8.15
C LEU A 59 13.03 -5.92 7.80
N ASN A 60 13.76 -5.92 6.68
CA ASN A 60 14.54 -7.07 6.25
C ASN A 60 15.70 -6.60 5.37
N ALA A 61 16.93 -6.99 5.72
CA ALA A 61 18.14 -6.61 4.97
C ALA A 61 18.13 -7.06 3.50
N SER A 62 17.28 -8.01 3.14
CA SER A 62 17.11 -8.45 1.75
C SER A 62 16.20 -7.55 0.92
N ILE A 63 15.61 -6.50 1.49
CA ILE A 63 14.94 -5.44 0.73
C ILE A 63 16.03 -4.48 0.22
N GLU A 64 16.34 -4.59 -1.05
CA GLU A 64 17.36 -3.79 -1.71
C GLU A 64 16.89 -2.35 -1.92
N ASP A 65 15.69 -2.17 -2.47
CA ASP A 65 15.10 -0.86 -2.71
C ASP A 65 13.57 -0.91 -2.86
N VAL A 66 12.94 0.25 -2.75
CA VAL A 66 11.49 0.44 -2.87
C VAL A 66 11.24 1.58 -3.85
N PHE A 67 10.43 1.32 -4.86
CA PHE A 67 10.13 2.27 -5.92
C PHE A 67 8.65 2.63 -5.99
N LEU A 68 8.38 3.88 -6.37
CA LEU A 68 7.06 4.38 -6.75
C LEU A 68 7.19 5.14 -8.07
N TYR A 69 6.38 4.79 -9.07
CA TYR A 69 6.35 5.61 -10.28
C TYR A 69 5.64 6.95 -10.02
N SER A 70 6.30 8.06 -10.37
CA SER A 70 5.73 9.40 -10.31
C SER A 70 5.42 9.89 -11.73
N PRO A 71 4.14 9.92 -12.16
CA PRO A 71 3.80 10.43 -13.50
C PRO A 71 4.17 11.90 -13.69
N SER A 72 4.25 12.67 -12.60
CA SER A 72 4.72 14.06 -12.62
C SER A 72 6.23 14.18 -12.83
N ALA A 73 7.03 13.23 -12.36
CA ALA A 73 8.48 13.22 -12.59
C ALA A 73 8.85 12.46 -13.88
N GLY A 74 7.95 11.62 -14.41
CA GLY A 74 8.23 10.74 -15.54
C GLY A 74 9.19 9.60 -15.21
N SER A 75 9.44 9.34 -13.92
CA SER A 75 10.44 8.40 -13.43
C SER A 75 10.01 7.71 -12.14
N PHE A 76 10.77 6.69 -11.74
CA PHE A 76 10.61 6.05 -10.44
C PHE A 76 11.30 6.87 -9.35
N LEU A 77 10.59 7.09 -8.25
CA LEU A 77 11.15 7.55 -7.00
C LEU A 77 11.70 6.34 -6.24
N SER A 78 12.89 6.46 -5.64
CA SER A 78 13.60 5.41 -4.93
C SER A 78 13.75 5.77 -3.44
N ALA A 79 13.59 4.77 -2.58
CA ALA A 79 13.88 4.90 -1.15
C ALA A 79 15.38 5.06 -0.90
N SER A 80 16.22 4.34 -1.65
CA SER A 80 17.69 4.40 -1.52
C SER A 80 18.28 5.73 -1.97
N GLU A 81 17.68 6.35 -2.98
CA GLU A 81 18.06 7.68 -3.46
C GLU A 81 17.42 8.83 -2.66
N GLY A 82 16.54 8.51 -1.69
CA GLY A 82 15.83 9.49 -0.87
C GLY A 82 14.75 10.29 -1.61
N THR A 83 14.45 9.96 -2.87
CA THR A 83 13.42 10.64 -3.67
C THR A 83 12.01 10.16 -3.35
N LEU A 84 11.88 8.93 -2.82
CA LEU A 84 10.65 8.44 -2.22
C LEU A 84 10.63 8.79 -0.72
N SER A 85 9.76 9.74 -0.34
CA SER A 85 9.70 10.26 1.04
C SER A 85 8.57 9.70 1.89
N SER A 86 7.53 9.11 1.29
CA SER A 86 6.38 8.58 2.02
C SER A 86 5.79 7.32 1.40
N LEU A 87 5.20 6.49 2.24
CA LEU A 87 4.39 5.33 1.86
C LEU A 87 2.93 5.61 2.21
N SER A 88 2.02 5.06 1.42
CA SER A 88 0.58 5.21 1.65
C SER A 88 -0.18 4.04 1.06
N ALA A 89 -1.33 3.75 1.66
CA ALA A 89 -2.33 2.88 1.03
C ALA A 89 -2.86 3.52 -0.26
N GLY A 90 -3.32 2.69 -1.20
CA GLY A 90 -3.90 3.08 -2.49
C GLY A 90 -2.87 3.40 -3.56
N LYS A 91 -1.61 3.04 -3.32
CA LYS A 91 -0.49 3.19 -4.26
C LYS A 91 0.08 1.82 -4.62
N GLY A 92 0.64 1.74 -5.82
CA GLY A 92 1.43 0.60 -6.27
C GLY A 92 2.91 0.89 -6.09
N TYR A 93 3.63 -0.05 -5.48
CA TYR A 93 5.06 0.02 -5.26
C TYR A 93 5.75 -1.15 -5.93
N ILE A 94 7.04 -1.00 -6.21
CA ILE A 94 7.92 -2.10 -6.59
C ILE A 94 8.93 -2.28 -5.46
N ILE A 95 8.93 -3.44 -4.82
CA ILE A 95 9.97 -3.81 -3.85
C ILE A 95 10.97 -4.72 -4.54
N LYS A 96 12.21 -4.27 -4.64
CA LYS A 96 13.32 -5.09 -5.14
C LYS A 96 13.91 -5.86 -3.97
N SER A 97 13.92 -7.19 -4.07
CA SER A 97 14.57 -8.06 -3.12
C SER A 97 15.82 -8.70 -3.73
N ASN A 98 16.91 -8.73 -2.97
CA ASN A 98 18.14 -9.44 -3.32
C ASN A 98 18.21 -10.85 -2.68
N ALA A 99 17.13 -11.31 -2.05
CA ALA A 99 17.08 -12.64 -1.46
C ALA A 99 17.27 -13.72 -2.54
N SER A 100 17.90 -14.83 -2.17
CA SER A 100 18.05 -16.01 -3.03
C SER A 100 16.81 -16.90 -3.06
N SER A 101 15.85 -16.67 -2.17
CA SER A 101 14.58 -17.37 -2.07
C SER A 101 13.48 -16.43 -1.59
N ASP A 102 12.23 -16.90 -1.62
CA ASP A 102 11.10 -16.14 -1.10
C ASP A 102 11.31 -15.78 0.38
N ILE A 103 11.02 -14.52 0.72
CA ILE A 103 11.01 -14.02 2.09
C ILE A 103 9.64 -13.46 2.43
N LYS A 104 9.27 -13.55 3.72
CA LYS A 104 8.02 -12.96 4.22
C LYS A 104 8.35 -11.71 5.02
N ILE A 105 7.65 -10.62 4.72
CA ILE A 105 7.66 -9.40 5.52
C ILE A 105 6.25 -9.17 6.07
N SER A 106 6.18 -8.64 7.30
CA SER A 106 4.93 -8.34 7.98
C SER A 106 4.86 -6.86 8.25
N ILE A 107 3.84 -6.21 7.69
CA ILE A 107 3.62 -4.78 7.83
C ILE A 107 2.40 -4.57 8.72
N THR A 108 2.61 -3.99 9.88
CA THR A 108 1.52 -3.67 10.79
C THR A 108 0.99 -2.28 10.50
N GLY A 109 -0.33 -2.15 10.47
CA GLY A 109 -1.00 -0.87 10.21
C GLY A 109 -2.43 -0.88 10.71
N ASN A 110 -3.09 0.26 10.64
CA ASN A 110 -4.52 0.32 10.97
C ASN A 110 -5.35 -0.20 9.80
N ALA A 111 -6.51 -0.80 10.09
CA ALA A 111 -7.45 -1.19 9.05
C ALA A 111 -7.90 0.03 8.23
N ILE A 112 -8.00 -0.13 6.91
CA ILE A 112 -8.54 0.91 6.03
C ILE A 112 -10.06 0.83 6.10
N THR A 113 -10.71 1.90 6.55
CA THR A 113 -12.18 1.97 6.67
C THR A 113 -12.84 2.68 5.49
N THR A 114 -12.07 3.44 4.71
CA THR A 114 -12.56 4.21 3.56
C THR A 114 -11.78 3.85 2.30
N ILE A 115 -12.51 3.52 1.22
CA ILE A 115 -11.93 3.33 -0.10
C ILE A 115 -11.86 4.69 -0.79
N ASN A 116 -10.65 5.19 -1.02
CA ASN A 116 -10.47 6.42 -1.79
C ASN A 116 -10.59 6.13 -3.30
N PRO A 117 -11.19 7.04 -4.09
CA PRO A 117 -11.20 6.91 -5.54
C PRO A 117 -9.78 6.94 -6.10
N LEU A 118 -9.53 6.11 -7.11
CA LEU A 118 -8.25 6.07 -7.81
C LEU A 118 -8.16 7.26 -8.78
N ASN A 119 -7.24 8.18 -8.50
CA ASN A 119 -6.98 9.32 -9.36
C ASN A 119 -5.84 9.00 -10.34
N LEU A 120 -6.19 8.88 -11.63
CA LEU A 120 -5.23 8.60 -12.69
C LEU A 120 -4.73 9.90 -13.32
N LYS A 121 -3.44 9.95 -13.65
CA LYS A 121 -2.84 11.01 -14.45
C LYS A 121 -2.74 10.59 -15.92
N THR A 122 -2.59 11.55 -16.83
CA THR A 122 -2.31 11.25 -18.23
C THR A 122 -1.00 10.46 -18.36
N GLY A 123 -1.00 9.41 -19.19
CA GLY A 123 0.15 8.55 -19.42
C GLY A 123 0.18 7.31 -18.52
N PHE A 124 1.40 6.82 -18.24
CA PHE A 124 1.59 5.64 -17.40
C PHE A 124 1.26 5.93 -15.93
N ASN A 125 0.59 4.98 -15.29
CA ASN A 125 0.32 5.01 -13.85
C ASN A 125 0.65 3.65 -13.27
N LEU A 126 1.47 3.61 -12.22
CA LEU A 126 1.60 2.43 -11.37
C LEU A 126 0.61 2.55 -10.24
N VAL A 127 -0.37 1.65 -10.21
CA VAL A 127 -1.47 1.68 -9.24
C VAL A 127 -1.52 0.39 -8.44
N GLY A 128 -1.98 0.50 -7.20
CA GLY A 128 -2.17 -0.61 -6.30
C GLY A 128 -3.51 -0.46 -5.59
N PHE A 129 -4.18 -1.57 -5.35
CA PHE A 129 -5.51 -1.59 -4.73
C PHE A 129 -5.37 -2.06 -3.29
N SER A 130 -5.63 -1.17 -2.35
CA SER A 130 -5.61 -1.53 -0.92
C SER A 130 -6.86 -2.28 -0.47
N GLN A 131 -7.96 -2.08 -1.20
CA GLN A 131 -9.19 -2.84 -1.06
C GLN A 131 -9.67 -3.20 -2.46
N ALA A 132 -10.11 -4.45 -2.64
CA ALA A 132 -10.66 -4.89 -3.92
C ALA A 132 -12.11 -4.41 -4.02
N PRO A 133 -12.47 -3.62 -5.04
CA PRO A 133 -13.88 -3.45 -5.35
C PRO A 133 -14.44 -4.79 -5.86
N ALA A 134 -15.71 -5.07 -5.57
CA ALA A 134 -16.32 -6.35 -5.91
C ALA A 134 -16.17 -6.68 -7.41
N SER A 135 -15.49 -7.79 -7.71
CA SER A 135 -15.41 -8.48 -9.00
C SER A 135 -15.23 -7.62 -10.25
N LEU A 136 -14.34 -6.61 -10.22
CA LEU A 136 -13.97 -5.84 -11.41
C LEU A 136 -12.86 -6.54 -12.21
N THR A 137 -13.12 -6.74 -13.50
CA THR A 137 -12.14 -7.20 -14.49
C THR A 137 -11.57 -6.04 -15.29
N PHE A 138 -10.45 -6.26 -15.98
CA PHE A 138 -9.82 -5.24 -16.82
C PHE A 138 -10.71 -4.85 -18.00
N VAL A 139 -11.34 -5.83 -18.65
CA VAL A 139 -12.29 -5.54 -19.74
C VAL A 139 -13.45 -4.68 -19.24
N LYS A 140 -14.06 -5.01 -18.08
CA LYS A 140 -15.16 -4.21 -17.53
C LYS A 140 -14.73 -2.77 -17.24
N LEU A 141 -13.57 -2.58 -16.60
CA LEU A 141 -13.05 -1.25 -16.30
C LEU A 141 -12.79 -0.42 -17.55
N MET A 142 -12.22 -1.05 -18.58
CA MET A 142 -11.97 -0.37 -19.86
C MET A 142 -13.28 -0.02 -20.56
N THR A 143 -14.28 -0.91 -20.56
CA THR A 143 -15.61 -0.62 -21.12
C THR A 143 -16.26 0.56 -20.43
N ASP A 144 -16.18 0.63 -19.10
CA ASP A 144 -16.77 1.72 -18.31
C ASP A 144 -15.99 3.03 -18.44
N ASN A 145 -14.70 2.97 -18.83
CA ASN A 145 -13.80 4.12 -18.88
C ASN A 145 -13.04 4.17 -20.22
N SER A 146 -13.60 4.88 -21.19
CA SER A 146 -13.04 5.05 -22.55
C SER A 146 -11.67 5.77 -22.59
N ILE A 147 -11.28 6.41 -21.50
CA ILE A 147 -9.96 7.03 -21.34
C ILE A 147 -8.84 5.99 -21.15
N LEU A 148 -9.15 4.79 -20.66
CA LEU A 148 -8.16 3.76 -20.36
C LEU A 148 -7.78 2.98 -21.60
N LYS A 149 -6.53 3.11 -22.06
CA LYS A 149 -6.08 2.48 -23.30
C LYS A 149 -5.50 1.08 -23.10
N CYS A 150 -4.95 0.79 -21.93
CA CYS A 150 -4.38 -0.52 -21.63
C CYS A 150 -4.30 -0.74 -20.11
N PHE A 151 -4.28 -2.01 -19.72
CA PHE A 151 -3.93 -2.47 -18.40
C PHE A 151 -2.87 -3.56 -18.48
N TYR A 152 -1.94 -3.51 -17.53
CA TYR A 152 -0.87 -4.50 -17.37
C TYR A 152 -0.90 -5.00 -15.94
N LYS A 153 -0.88 -6.32 -15.75
CA LYS A 153 -0.77 -6.95 -14.43
C LYS A 153 0.43 -7.85 -14.38
N TRP A 154 1.35 -7.58 -13.45
CA TRP A 154 2.46 -8.48 -13.21
C TRP A 154 1.95 -9.87 -12.79
N SER A 155 2.44 -10.91 -13.46
CA SER A 155 2.16 -12.30 -13.14
C SER A 155 3.48 -12.98 -12.74
N PRO A 156 3.73 -13.18 -11.43
CA PRO A 156 4.92 -13.90 -10.97
C PRO A 156 5.00 -15.31 -11.55
N THR A 157 3.86 -15.98 -11.74
CA THR A 157 3.79 -17.33 -12.32
C THR A 157 4.23 -17.35 -13.78
N ALA A 158 3.90 -16.30 -14.54
CA ALA A 158 4.26 -16.21 -15.96
C ALA A 158 5.60 -15.47 -16.18
N GLY A 159 6.15 -14.81 -15.16
CA GLY A 159 7.35 -13.97 -15.28
C GLY A 159 7.17 -12.75 -16.21
N THR A 160 5.92 -12.36 -16.50
CA THR A 160 5.59 -11.29 -17.45
C THR A 160 4.32 -10.55 -17.03
N PHE A 161 4.01 -9.46 -17.73
CA PHE A 161 2.76 -8.75 -17.58
C PHE A 161 1.66 -9.37 -18.46
N ILE A 162 0.53 -9.66 -17.83
CA ILE A 162 -0.73 -9.98 -18.53
C ILE A 162 -1.38 -8.67 -18.97
N GLN A 163 -1.85 -8.61 -20.21
CA GLN A 163 -2.20 -7.36 -20.89
C GLN A 163 -3.61 -7.39 -21.46
N VAL A 164 -4.33 -6.29 -21.26
CA VAL A 164 -5.60 -6.00 -21.95
C VAL A 164 -5.47 -4.62 -22.58
N ILE A 165 -5.69 -4.53 -23.88
CA ILE A 165 -5.38 -3.34 -24.68
C ILE A 165 -6.62 -2.94 -25.50
N ARG A 166 -6.88 -1.64 -25.59
CA ARG A 166 -7.79 -1.06 -26.57
C ARG A 166 -6.99 -0.71 -27.83
N ASP A 167 -7.34 -1.33 -28.94
CA ASP A 167 -6.70 -1.06 -30.23
C ASP A 167 -7.12 0.30 -30.82
N GLU A 168 -6.54 0.64 -31.97
CA GLU A 168 -6.82 1.90 -32.69
C GLU A 168 -8.28 1.98 -33.18
N SER A 169 -8.93 0.84 -33.38
CA SER A 169 -10.35 0.74 -33.77
C SER A 169 -11.30 0.82 -32.56
N GLY A 170 -10.76 0.85 -31.33
CA GLY A 170 -11.52 0.95 -30.10
C GLY A 170 -11.92 -0.39 -29.48
N PHE A 171 -11.54 -1.54 -30.07
CA PHE A 171 -11.85 -2.86 -29.54
C PHE A 171 -10.92 -3.21 -28.37
N ILE A 172 -11.50 -3.82 -27.33
CA ILE A 172 -10.76 -4.27 -26.16
C ILE A 172 -10.35 -5.73 -26.37
N THR A 173 -9.05 -5.98 -26.38
CA THR A 173 -8.45 -7.29 -26.66
C THR A 173 -7.63 -7.78 -25.47
N LYS A 174 -7.81 -9.07 -25.13
CA LYS A 174 -7.03 -9.78 -24.11
C LYS A 174 -5.83 -10.45 -24.79
N ILE A 175 -4.65 -9.88 -24.65
CA ILE A 175 -3.46 -10.33 -25.38
C ILE A 175 -3.07 -11.75 -24.96
N ASP A 176 -3.11 -12.02 -23.67
CA ASP A 176 -2.74 -13.33 -23.10
C ASP A 176 -3.96 -14.26 -22.90
N GLY A 177 -5.11 -13.95 -23.53
CA GLY A 177 -6.34 -14.74 -23.44
C GLY A 177 -7.10 -14.66 -22.11
N VAL A 178 -6.49 -14.07 -21.07
CA VAL A 178 -7.06 -13.95 -19.71
C VAL A 178 -7.61 -12.53 -19.48
N ASP A 179 -8.70 -12.42 -18.74
CA ASP A 179 -9.21 -11.14 -18.22
C ASP A 179 -8.93 -11.05 -16.70
N PRO A 180 -7.89 -10.34 -16.26
CA PRO A 180 -7.53 -10.31 -14.85
C PRO A 180 -8.59 -9.63 -13.99
N THR A 181 -8.87 -10.22 -12.83
CA THR A 181 -9.60 -9.54 -11.75
C THR A 181 -8.65 -8.69 -10.90
N ILE A 182 -9.18 -7.59 -10.38
CA ILE A 182 -8.51 -6.81 -9.33
C ILE A 182 -8.63 -7.53 -7.99
N LYS A 183 -7.51 -7.56 -7.27
CA LYS A 183 -7.43 -8.04 -5.88
C LYS A 183 -6.76 -6.96 -5.05
N ALA A 184 -7.01 -7.00 -3.74
CA ALA A 184 -6.28 -6.17 -2.81
C ALA A 184 -4.88 -6.73 -2.61
N GLY A 185 -3.89 -5.86 -2.46
CA GLY A 185 -2.49 -6.22 -2.28
C GLY A 185 -1.73 -6.36 -3.60
#